data_AF-A0A9X9BEK2-F1
#
_entry.id   AF-A0A9X9BEK2-F1
#
_cell.length_a   1.000
_cell.length_b   1.000
_cell.length_c   1.000
_cell.angle_alpha   90.00
_cell.angle_beta   90.00
_cell.angle_gamma   90.00
#
_symmetry.space_group_name_H-M   'P 1'
#
loop_
_entity.id
_entity.type
_entity.pdbx_description
1 polymer ?
#
loop_
_entity_poly.entity_id
_entity_poly.type
_entity_poly.pdbx_seq_one_letter_code
_entity_poly.pdbx_strand_id
1 'polypeptide(L)'
;MIADLNVHWDFAEDGSPKPHAHVMLTMRSVDENGFGQKVRDWNRTEMVERWRERWAEHVNERLAELDIDARIDHRSLEAQGIELEPQSQIGAPAQRIEREGIETRSAGDGIEAADTVADRAEMHGEIARNTASGS
;
A
#
# COMPACT_ATOMS: atom_id res chain seq x y z
N MET A 1 4.72 -0.15 23.24
CA MET A 1 4.31 -1.35 22.49
C MET A 1 5.51 -2.26 22.34
N ILE A 2 5.31 -3.56 22.22
CA ILE A 2 6.32 -4.49 21.71
C ILE A 2 5.94 -4.81 20.27
N ALA A 3 6.94 -4.86 19.38
CA ALA A 3 6.76 -5.15 17.97
C ALA A 3 7.39 -6.49 17.61
N ASP A 4 6.64 -7.31 16.88
CA ASP A 4 7.15 -8.43 16.09
C ASP A 4 7.21 -7.97 14.63
N LEU A 5 8.35 -8.17 13.98
CA LEU A 5 8.66 -7.68 12.64
C LEU A 5 9.03 -8.87 11.75
N ASN A 6 8.31 -9.03 10.64
CA ASN A 6 8.60 -10.02 9.62
C ASN A 6 8.72 -9.34 8.27
N VAL A 7 9.82 -9.60 7.55
CA VAL A 7 10.10 -8.99 6.24
C VAL A 7 10.02 -10.07 5.18
N HIS A 8 9.30 -9.78 4.11
CA HIS A 8 9.03 -10.68 2.99
C HIS A 8 9.60 -10.08 1.70
N TRP A 9 10.17 -10.95 0.87
CA TRP A 9 10.67 -10.61 -0.46
C TRP A 9 9.93 -11.44 -1.50
N ASP A 10 8.70 -11.04 -1.77
CA ASP A 10 7.79 -11.75 -2.68
C ASP A 10 7.78 -11.11 -4.07
N PHE A 11 7.03 -11.72 -4.99
CA PHE A 11 6.81 -11.23 -6.35
C PHE A 11 5.31 -11.10 -6.63
N ALA A 12 4.90 -10.09 -7.38
CA ALA A 12 3.54 -9.90 -7.85
C ALA A 12 3.22 -10.85 -9.02
N GLU A 13 1.95 -10.89 -9.46
CA GLU A 13 1.49 -11.76 -10.55
C GLU A 13 2.16 -11.45 -11.89
N ASP A 14 2.53 -10.19 -12.11
CA ASP A 14 3.30 -9.73 -13.26
C ASP A 14 4.81 -10.01 -13.15
N GLY A 15 5.25 -10.69 -12.08
CA GLY A 15 6.64 -11.02 -11.80
C GLY A 15 7.46 -9.86 -11.22
N SER A 16 6.87 -8.69 -10.98
CA SER A 16 7.57 -7.56 -10.35
C SER A 16 7.89 -7.84 -8.87
N PRO A 17 9.02 -7.34 -8.33
CA PRO A 17 9.32 -7.48 -6.91
C PRO A 17 8.29 -6.77 -6.04
N LYS A 18 7.79 -7.46 -5.01
CA LYS A 18 6.83 -6.94 -4.03
C LYS A 18 7.34 -7.13 -2.60
N PRO A 19 8.48 -6.50 -2.23
CA PRO A 19 8.97 -6.54 -0.88
C PRO A 19 7.98 -5.85 0.07
N HIS A 20 7.66 -6.49 1.19
CA HIS A 20 6.79 -5.92 2.21
C HIS A 20 7.13 -6.45 3.59
N ALA A 21 6.63 -5.77 4.63
CA ALA A 21 6.84 -6.17 6.01
C ALA A 21 5.52 -6.23 6.77
N HIS A 22 5.41 -7.19 7.67
CA HIS A 22 4.37 -7.27 8.68
C HIS A 22 4.94 -6.80 10.01
N VAL A 23 4.24 -5.87 10.66
CA VAL A 23 4.56 -5.41 12.01
C VAL A 23 3.37 -5.68 12.91
N MET A 24 3.49 -6.67 13.79
CA MET A 24 2.47 -6.97 14.79
C MET A 24 2.82 -6.27 16.10
N LEU A 25 1.88 -5.49 16.63
CA LEU A 25 2.07 -4.72 17.86
C LEU A 25 1.23 -5.27 18.99
N THR A 26 1.80 -5.32 20.19
CA THR A 26 1.02 -5.64 21.39
C THR A 26 0.00 -4.53 21.69
N MET A 27 -1.20 -4.92 22.13
CA MET A 27 -2.26 -3.96 22.51
C MET A 27 -2.28 -3.60 24.01
N ARG A 28 -1.34 -4.15 24.79
CA ARG A 28 -1.23 -3.96 26.23
C ARG A 28 0.09 -3.29 26.58
N SER A 29 0.08 -2.49 27.63
CA SER A 29 1.32 -2.02 28.24
C SER A 29 2.15 -3.21 28.74
N VAL A 30 3.46 -3.02 28.83
CA VAL A 30 4.37 -4.01 29.41
C VAL A 30 5.23 -3.29 30.43
N ASP A 31 5.30 -3.86 31.63
CA ASP A 31 6.14 -3.39 32.73
C ASP A 31 6.89 -4.58 33.37
N GLU A 32 7.57 -4.34 34.49
CA GLU A 32 8.34 -5.36 35.21
C GLU A 32 7.52 -6.58 35.66
N ASN A 33 6.18 -6.45 35.75
CA ASN A 33 5.27 -7.53 36.12
C ASN A 33 4.64 -8.23 34.90
N GLY A 34 5.04 -7.85 33.67
CA GLY A 34 4.55 -8.42 32.43
C GLY A 34 3.48 -7.57 31.74
N PHE A 35 2.49 -8.21 31.12
CA PHE A 35 1.44 -7.52 30.34
C PHE A 35 0.39 -6.87 31.24
N GLY A 36 0.28 -5.54 31.12
CA GLY A 36 -0.71 -4.73 31.83
C GLY A 36 -2.05 -4.59 31.11
N GLN A 37 -2.70 -3.44 31.33
CA GLN A 37 -4.02 -3.14 30.77
C GLN A 37 -3.95 -2.88 29.26
N LYS A 38 -5.10 -3.09 28.59
CA LYS A 38 -5.24 -2.74 27.17
C LYS A 38 -5.23 -1.22 27.01
N VAL A 39 -4.36 -0.70 26.15
CA VAL A 39 -4.24 0.74 25.90
C VAL A 39 -5.02 1.09 24.63
N ARG A 40 -6.15 1.77 24.79
CA ARG A 40 -7.05 2.09 23.66
C ARG A 40 -6.54 3.25 22.81
N ASP A 41 -5.86 4.20 23.43
CA ASP A 41 -5.33 5.41 22.77
C ASP A 41 -4.34 5.12 21.63
N TRP A 42 -3.73 3.93 21.67
CA TRP A 42 -2.85 3.41 20.64
C TRP A 42 -3.53 3.12 19.31
N ASN A 43 -4.86 2.96 19.29
CA ASN A 43 -5.64 2.59 18.11
C ASN A 43 -6.51 3.74 17.59
N ARG A 44 -6.24 4.98 18.01
CA ARG A 44 -6.99 6.13 17.50
C ARG A 44 -6.56 6.45 16.07
N THR A 45 -7.46 7.01 15.26
CA THR A 45 -7.20 7.29 13.84
C THR A 45 -6.00 8.23 13.64
N GLU A 46 -5.82 9.20 14.53
CA GLU A 46 -4.71 10.16 14.44
C GLU A 46 -3.35 9.45 14.58
N MET A 47 -3.31 8.29 15.25
CA MET A 47 -2.09 7.49 15.37
C MET A 47 -1.68 6.87 14.04
N VAL A 48 -2.62 6.33 13.26
CA VAL A 48 -2.30 5.71 11.97
C VAL A 48 -1.92 6.76 10.93
N GLU A 49 -2.57 7.93 10.94
CA GLU A 49 -2.19 9.05 10.07
C GLU A 49 -0.75 9.49 10.35
N ARG A 50 -0.41 9.70 11.63
CA ARG A 50 0.95 10.04 12.04
C ARG A 50 1.97 8.96 11.66
N TRP A 51 1.62 7.68 11.77
CA TRP A 51 2.52 6.60 11.35
C TRP A 51 2.75 6.58 9.85
N ARG A 52 1.72 6.84 9.05
CA ARG A 52 1.86 6.91 7.58
C ARG A 52 2.73 8.09 7.16
N GLU A 53 2.54 9.25 7.78
CA GLU A 53 3.40 10.42 7.55
C GLU A 53 4.86 10.12 7.89
N ARG A 54 5.13 9.60 9.10
CA ARG A 54 6.49 9.23 9.53
C ARG A 54 7.13 8.17 8.64
N TRP A 55 6.35 7.22 8.15
CA TRP A 55 6.85 6.23 7.20
C TRP A 55 7.26 6.88 5.88
N ALA A 56 6.42 7.76 5.32
CA ALA A 56 6.72 8.49 4.09
C ALA A 56 7.98 9.36 4.24
N GLU A 57 8.12 10.09 5.35
CA GLU A 57 9.33 10.85 5.68
C GLU A 57 10.58 9.97 5.64
N HIS A 58 10.56 8.83 6.35
CA HIS A 58 11.71 7.94 6.47
C HIS A 58 12.09 7.27 5.14
N VAL A 59 11.09 6.84 4.36
CA VAL A 59 11.35 6.27 3.03
C VAL A 59 11.94 7.31 2.10
N ASN A 60 11.38 8.52 2.06
CA ASN A 60 11.87 9.58 1.17
C ASN A 60 13.28 10.05 1.54
N GLU A 61 13.60 10.15 2.84
CA GLU A 61 14.95 10.41 3.32
C GLU A 61 15.92 9.34 2.78
N ARG A 62 15.56 8.06 2.91
CA ARG A 62 16.40 6.96 2.44
C ARG A 62 16.54 6.90 0.92
N LEU A 63 15.48 7.21 0.18
CA LEU A 63 15.53 7.30 -1.29
C LEU A 63 16.49 8.41 -1.73
N ALA A 64 16.43 9.58 -1.09
CA ALA A 64 17.33 10.69 -1.37
C ALA A 64 18.80 10.37 -1.03
N GLU A 65 19.07 9.71 0.10
CA GLU A 65 20.42 9.24 0.47
C GLU A 65 21.03 8.25 -0.54
N LEU A 66 20.17 7.51 -1.24
CA LEU A 66 20.54 6.54 -2.25
C LEU A 66 20.56 7.12 -3.68
N ASP A 67 20.31 8.43 -3.83
CA ASP A 67 20.20 9.13 -5.11
C ASP A 67 19.12 8.52 -6.03
N ILE A 68 18.03 8.03 -5.43
CA ILE A 68 16.88 7.48 -6.14
C ILE A 68 15.85 8.59 -6.31
N ASP A 69 15.59 8.98 -7.56
CA ASP A 69 14.62 10.00 -7.93
C ASP A 69 13.18 9.47 -7.90
N ALA A 70 12.72 9.13 -6.71
CA ALA A 70 11.35 8.69 -6.43
C ALA A 70 10.91 9.23 -5.06
N ARG A 71 9.60 9.48 -4.90
CA ARG A 71 9.00 9.86 -3.61
C ARG A 71 7.67 9.16 -3.39
N ILE A 72 7.34 8.96 -2.12
CA ILE A 72 6.02 8.49 -1.67
C ILE A 72 5.35 9.57 -0.82
N ASP A 73 4.04 9.67 -0.91
CA ASP A 73 3.22 10.58 -0.10
C ASP A 73 2.11 9.77 0.60
N HIS A 74 1.88 10.08 1.87
CA HIS A 74 0.92 9.39 2.71
C HIS A 74 -0.53 9.89 2.54
N ARG A 75 -0.70 11.09 1.96
CA ARG A 75 -1.98 11.73 1.71
C ARG A 75 -2.68 11.05 0.53
N SER A 76 -4.01 11.19 0.44
CA SER A 76 -4.74 10.77 -0.75
C SER A 76 -4.26 11.54 -1.99
N LEU A 77 -4.47 10.96 -3.17
CA LEU A 77 -4.18 11.64 -4.44
C LEU A 77 -4.94 12.97 -4.55
N GLU A 78 -6.21 12.99 -4.14
CA GLU A 78 -7.00 14.22 -4.05
C GLU A 78 -6.36 15.28 -3.14
N ALA A 79 -5.88 14.90 -1.95
CA ALA A 79 -5.21 15.83 -1.03
C ALA A 79 -3.83 16.29 -1.51
N GLN A 80 -3.27 15.62 -2.52
CA GLN A 80 -2.08 16.05 -3.26
C GLN A 80 -2.43 16.94 -4.46
N GLY A 81 -3.72 17.13 -4.77
CA GLY A 81 -4.19 17.85 -5.95
C GLY A 81 -4.09 17.04 -7.25
N ILE A 82 -3.98 15.71 -7.15
CA ILE A 82 -3.90 14.80 -8.29
C ILE A 82 -5.31 14.26 -8.58
N GLU A 83 -5.87 14.69 -9.70
CA GLU A 83 -7.18 14.25 -10.18
C GLU A 83 -7.07 12.87 -10.84
N LEU A 84 -6.94 11.83 -10.01
CA LEU A 84 -7.00 10.43 -10.44
C LEU A 84 -8.13 9.71 -9.69
N GLU A 85 -8.95 8.97 -10.43
CA GLU A 85 -9.98 8.12 -9.83
C GLU A 85 -9.35 7.11 -8.85
N PRO A 86 -9.87 7.01 -7.60
CA PRO A 86 -9.36 6.09 -6.61
C PRO A 86 -9.31 4.66 -7.15
N GLN A 87 -8.20 3.95 -6.93
CA GLN A 87 -8.16 2.54 -7.26
C GLN A 87 -9.18 1.79 -6.39
N SER A 88 -9.96 0.88 -7.00
CA SER A 88 -10.70 -0.11 -6.23
C SER A 88 -9.71 -0.93 -5.40
N GLN A 89 -10.03 -1.14 -4.13
CA GLN A 89 -9.19 -1.94 -3.24
C GLN A 89 -8.98 -3.34 -3.87
N ILE A 90 -7.76 -3.63 -4.33
CA ILE A 90 -7.38 -4.99 -4.70
C ILE A 90 -7.22 -5.76 -3.39
N GLY A 91 -8.31 -6.35 -2.92
CA GLY A 91 -8.30 -7.18 -1.72
C GLY A 91 -9.65 -7.76 -1.36
N ALA A 92 -9.80 -9.07 -1.60
CA ALA A 92 -10.83 -10.04 -1.21
C ALA A 92 -12.13 -10.20 -2.05
N PRO A 93 -12.93 -9.17 -2.42
CA PRO A 93 -14.15 -9.41 -3.21
C PRO A 93 -13.88 -9.85 -4.65
N ALA A 94 -12.81 -9.34 -5.28
CA ALA A 94 -12.45 -9.68 -6.65
C ALA A 94 -12.13 -11.18 -6.81
N GLN A 95 -11.42 -11.77 -5.84
CA GLN A 95 -11.05 -13.19 -5.85
C GLN A 95 -12.22 -14.15 -5.59
N ARG A 96 -13.36 -13.68 -5.06
CA ARG A 96 -14.55 -14.53 -4.85
C ARG A 96 -15.38 -14.68 -6.11
N ILE A 97 -15.43 -13.65 -6.96
CA ILE A 97 -16.20 -13.67 -8.22
C ILE A 97 -15.48 -14.53 -9.27
N GLU A 98 -14.16 -14.49 -9.36
CA GLU A 98 -13.42 -15.33 -10.31
C GLU A 98 -13.45 -16.82 -9.95
N ARG A 99 -13.46 -17.16 -8.65
CA ARG A 99 -13.55 -18.57 -8.21
C ARG A 99 -14.94 -19.18 -8.42
N GLU A 100 -15.99 -18.36 -8.45
CA GLU A 100 -17.39 -18.81 -8.64
C GLU A 100 -17.92 -18.55 -10.07
N GLY A 101 -17.15 -17.87 -10.93
CA GLY A 101 -17.57 -17.46 -12.28
C GLY A 101 -17.23 -18.43 -13.43
N ILE A 102 -16.58 -19.57 -13.16
CA ILE A 102 -16.25 -20.58 -14.18
C ILE A 102 -17.44 -21.51 -14.45
N GLU A 103 -18.67 -21.02 -14.48
CA GLU A 103 -19.84 -21.79 -14.97
C GLU A 103 -20.86 -20.94 -15.74
N THR A 104 -20.48 -19.90 -16.50
CA THR A 104 -21.32 -19.46 -17.64
C THR A 104 -20.46 -18.96 -18.80
N ARG A 105 -20.10 -19.85 -19.72
CA ARG A 105 -19.74 -19.43 -21.09
C ARG A 105 -20.99 -18.89 -21.77
N SER A 106 -21.00 -17.62 -22.14
CA SER A 106 -21.56 -17.19 -23.44
C SER A 106 -21.10 -15.77 -23.81
N ALA A 107 -20.23 -15.73 -24.83
CA ALA A 107 -20.09 -14.72 -25.89
C ALA A 107 -19.99 -13.20 -25.56
N GLY A 108 -18.85 -12.60 -25.95
CA GLY A 108 -18.76 -11.19 -26.34
C GLY A 108 -17.56 -10.44 -25.76
N ASP A 109 -16.61 -10.08 -26.62
CA ASP A 109 -15.61 -9.00 -26.47
C ASP A 109 -14.57 -9.09 -25.33
N GLY A 110 -13.50 -9.86 -25.58
CA GLY A 110 -12.35 -10.02 -24.68
C GLY A 110 -11.06 -9.34 -25.15
N ILE A 111 -11.11 -8.08 -25.59
CA ILE A 111 -9.88 -7.35 -26.01
C ILE A 111 -9.63 -6.03 -25.23
N GLU A 112 -10.63 -5.42 -24.57
CA GLU A 112 -10.43 -4.07 -23.99
C GLU A 112 -9.89 -4.03 -22.54
N ALA A 113 -9.99 -5.12 -21.77
CA ALA A 113 -9.62 -5.06 -20.34
C ALA A 113 -8.11 -5.10 -20.08
N ALA A 114 -7.32 -5.78 -20.91
CA ALA A 114 -5.88 -5.94 -20.70
C ALA A 114 -5.09 -4.65 -20.97
N ASP A 115 -5.45 -3.90 -22.02
CA ASP A 115 -4.78 -2.65 -22.37
C ASP A 115 -4.99 -1.57 -21.29
N THR A 116 -6.17 -1.52 -20.65
CA THR A 116 -6.44 -0.54 -19.58
C THR A 116 -5.63 -0.77 -18.30
N VAL A 117 -5.18 -2.00 -18.03
CA VAL A 117 -4.38 -2.34 -16.84
C VAL A 117 -2.90 -2.01 -17.06
N ALA A 118 -2.39 -2.24 -18.28
CA ALA A 118 -1.03 -1.89 -18.67
C ALA A 118 -0.82 -0.37 -18.72
N ASP A 119 -1.71 0.37 -19.38
CA ASP A 119 -1.69 1.85 -19.42
C ASP A 119 -1.75 2.47 -18.01
N ARG A 120 -2.45 1.80 -17.08
CA ARG A 120 -2.59 2.26 -15.69
C ARG A 120 -1.33 2.03 -14.87
N ALA A 121 -0.68 0.88 -15.00
CA ALA A 121 0.60 0.63 -14.32
C ALA A 121 1.67 1.62 -14.79
N GLU A 122 1.66 1.95 -16.09
CA GLU A 122 2.52 2.98 -16.66
C GLU A 122 2.20 4.37 -16.09
N MET A 123 0.92 4.75 -15.99
CA MET A 123 0.47 6.01 -15.40
C MET A 123 0.81 6.14 -13.89
N HIS A 124 0.69 5.06 -13.12
CA HIS A 124 1.14 5.05 -11.72
C HIS A 124 2.67 5.17 -11.61
N GLY A 125 3.41 4.53 -12.52
CA GLY A 125 4.85 4.72 -12.66
C GLY A 125 5.21 6.16 -13.04
N GLU A 126 4.41 6.82 -13.87
CA GLU A 126 4.58 8.23 -14.24
C GLU A 126 4.27 9.18 -13.08
N ILE A 127 3.26 8.92 -12.25
CA ILE A 127 2.99 9.72 -11.05
C ILE A 127 4.13 9.58 -10.03
N ALA A 128 4.65 8.37 -9.84
CA ALA A 128 5.83 8.13 -9.00
C ALA A 128 7.09 8.85 -9.53
N ARG A 129 7.22 9.00 -10.86
CA ARG A 129 8.29 9.75 -11.53
C ARG A 129 8.08 11.27 -11.49
N ASN A 130 6.85 11.77 -11.65
CA ASN A 130 6.54 13.21 -11.71
C ASN A 130 6.44 13.86 -10.32
N THR A 131 6.14 13.09 -9.28
CA THR A 131 6.27 13.58 -7.89
C THR A 131 7.73 13.75 -7.45
N ALA A 132 8.70 13.25 -8.24
CA ALA A 132 10.13 13.43 -8.02
C ALA A 132 10.68 14.74 -8.64
N SER A 133 10.01 15.31 -9.64
CA SER A 133 10.47 16.49 -10.40
C SER A 133 9.89 17.85 -9.94
N GLY A 134 9.02 17.86 -8.93
CA GLY A 134 8.47 19.09 -8.33
C GLY A 134 9.38 19.66 -7.23
N SER A 135 10.13 20.70 -7.57
CA SER A 135 10.98 21.51 -6.67
C SER A 135 10.23 22.18 -5.53
#